data_AF-A0AAC9X172-F1
#
_entry.id   AF-A0AAC9X172-F1
#
_cell.length_a   1.000
_cell.length_b   1.000
_cell.length_c   1.000
_cell.angle_alpha   90.00
_cell.angle_beta   90.00
_cell.angle_gamma   90.00
#
_symmetry.space_group_name_H-M   'P 1'
#
loop_
_entity.id
_entity.type
_entity.pdbx_description
1 polymer ?
#
loop_
_entity_poly.entity_id
_entity_poly.type
_entity_poly.pdbx_seq_one_letter_code
_entity_poly.pdbx_strand_id
1 'polypeptide(L)' 'MTAFILDKRLRSDALRLSVFRQIKQGEEWVDTPPAPNTASDIAARILSRARKLRADNGNRDS' A
#
# COMPACT_ATOMS: atom_id res chain seq x y z
N MET A 1 10.32 2.95 -4.03
CA MET A 1 8.90 2.70 -3.71
C MET A 1 8.42 3.86 -2.88
N THR A 2 7.52 4.69 -3.40
CA THR A 2 7.06 5.90 -2.71
C THR A 2 5.56 5.82 -2.56
N ALA A 3 5.09 5.66 -1.33
CA ALA A 3 3.67 5.63 -1.00
C ALA A 3 3.34 6.91 -0.24
N PHE A 4 2.38 7.69 -0.74
CA PHE A 4 1.90 8.90 -0.08
C PHE A 4 0.58 8.59 0.62
N ILE A 5 0.56 8.76 1.94
CA ILE A 5 -0.68 8.69 2.74
C ILE A 5 -1.17 10.12 2.88
N LEU A 6 -2.15 10.48 2.04
CA LEU A 6 -2.85 11.75 2.13
C LEU A 6 -4.12 11.54 2.97
N ASP A 7 -4.10 12.15 4.15
CA ASP A 7 -5.21 12.38 5.08
C ASP A 7 -5.35 11.44 6.30
N LYS A 8 -5.64 12.07 7.44
CA LYS A 8 -5.84 11.51 8.79
C LYS A 8 -7.22 10.87 8.99
N ARG A 9 -8.11 10.94 7.99
CA ARG A 9 -9.45 10.36 8.05
C ARG A 9 -9.50 9.07 7.24
N LEU A 10 -9.30 7.97 7.95
CA LEU A 10 -9.50 6.58 7.54
C LEU A 10 -10.94 6.32 7.04
N ARG A 11 -11.33 6.87 5.89
CA ARG A 11 -12.44 6.34 5.10
C ARG A 11 -11.84 5.39 4.07
N SER A 12 -12.38 4.18 3.98
CA SER A 12 -11.83 3.07 3.18
C SER A 12 -11.69 3.39 1.68
N ASP A 13 -12.33 4.46 1.23
CA ASP A 13 -12.33 5.07 -0.10
C ASP A 13 -11.22 6.11 -0.34
N ALA A 14 -10.44 6.52 0.67
CA ALA A 14 -9.50 7.65 0.58
C ALA A 14 -8.02 7.28 0.31
N LEU A 15 -7.66 5.99 0.20
CA LEU A 15 -6.28 5.58 0.01
C LEU A 15 -5.94 5.47 -1.50
N ARG A 16 -5.25 6.48 -2.05
CA ARG A 16 -4.78 6.46 -3.44
C ARG A 16 -3.39 5.81 -3.52
N LEU A 17 -3.32 4.61 -4.07
CA LEU A 17 -2.07 3.85 -4.26
C LEU A 17 -1.68 3.84 -5.73
N SER A 18 -0.47 4.29 -6.04
CA SER A 18 0.13 4.18 -7.38
C SER A 18 1.22 3.12 -7.35
N VAL A 19 1.12 2.11 -8.22
CA VAL A 19 2.12 1.05 -8.36
C VAL A 19 2.87 1.26 -9.65
N PHE A 20 4.19 1.43 -9.56
CA PHE A 20 5.10 1.47 -10.70
C PHE A 20 5.91 0.18 -10.69
N ARG A 21 6.01 -0.48 -11.85
CA ARG A 21 6.81 -1.68 -12.02
C ARG A 21 7.75 -1.47 -13.19
N GLN A 22 9.02 -1.79 -12.95
CA GLN A 22 10.06 -1.77 -13.96
C GLN A 22 10.73 -3.14 -13.99
N ILE A 23 11.05 -3.60 -15.19
CA ILE A 23 11.86 -4.81 -15.40
C ILE A 23 13.15 -4.41 -16.09
N LYS A 24 14.27 -4.99 -15.64
CA LYS A 24 15.56 -4.78 -16.28
C LYS A 24 15.60 -5.60 -17.57
N GLN A 25 15.63 -4.94 -18.73
CA GLN A 25 15.82 -5.56 -20.04
C GLN A 25 17.18 -5.11 -20.59
N GLY A 26 18.16 -6.02 -20.54
CA GLY A 26 19.54 -5.69 -20.87
C GLY A 26 20.14 -4.69 -19.87
N GLU A 27 20.53 -3.52 -20.35
CA GLU A 27 21.06 -2.42 -19.52
C GLU A 27 20.01 -1.40 -19.11
N GLU A 28 18.80 -1.46 -19.66
CA GLU A 28 17.74 -0.48 -19.41
C GLU A 28 16.64 -0.99 -18.48
N TRP A 29 16.05 -0.07 -17.73
CA TRP A 29 14.85 -0.31 -16.95
C TRP A 29 13.63 0.09 -17.78
N VAL A 30 12.80 -0.90 -18.10
CA VAL A 30 11.61 -0.70 -18.92
C VAL A 30 10.38 -0.74 -18.02
N ASP A 31 9.54 0.31 -18.11
CA ASP A 31 8.24 0.34 -17.46
C ASP A 31 7.37 -0.82 -17.96
N THR A 32 6.77 -1.54 -17.03
CA THR A 32 5.93 -2.70 -17.33
C THR A 32 4.67 -2.64 -16.47
N PRO A 33 3.49 -2.99 -17.02
CA PRO A 33 2.27 -3.04 -16.23
C PRO A 33 2.45 -3.94 -14.99
N PRO A 34 2.15 -3.44 -13.77
CA PRO A 34 2.01 -4.32 -12.61
C PRO A 34 0.83 -5.26 -12.81
N ALA A 35 0.84 -6.41 -12.13
CA ALA A 35 -0.30 -7.31 -12.16
C ALA A 35 -1.55 -6.58 -11.63
N PRO A 36 -2.74 -6.79 -12.22
CA PRO A 36 -3.92 -5.96 -11.96
C PRO A 36 -4.35 -5.97 -10.48
N ASN A 37 -4.06 -7.03 -9.74
CA ASN A 37 -4.34 -7.17 -8.31
C ASN A 37 -3.28 -6.56 -7.39
N THR A 38 -2.09 -6.17 -7.88
CA THR A 38 -0.96 -5.75 -7.04
C THR A 38 -1.32 -4.56 -6.16
N ALA A 39 -2.01 -3.55 -6.70
CA ALA A 39 -2.40 -2.37 -5.94
C ALA A 39 -3.40 -2.72 -4.82
N SER A 40 -4.40 -3.54 -5.14
CA SER A 40 -5.42 -4.01 -4.20
C SER A 40 -4.83 -4.89 -3.10
N ASP A 41 -3.89 -5.78 -3.44
CA ASP A 41 -3.21 -6.66 -2.47
C ASP A 41 -2.35 -5.85 -1.50
N ILE A 42 -1.64 -4.84 -1.99
CA ILE A 42 -0.90 -3.90 -1.14
C ILE A 42 -1.85 -3.13 -0.22
N ALA A 43 -2.96 -2.62 -0.76
CA ALA A 43 -3.98 -1.91 0.02
C ALA A 43 -4.53 -2.78 1.16
N ALA A 44 -4.89 -4.03 0.86
CA ALA A 44 -5.40 -4.99 1.82
C ALA A 44 -4.38 -5.28 2.93
N ARG A 45 -3.10 -5.44 2.58
CA ARG A 45 -2.01 -5.66 3.55
C ARG A 45 -1.79 -4.43 4.44
N ILE A 46 -1.83 -3.22 3.89
CA ILE A 46 -1.73 -1.96 4.66
C ILE A 46 -2.89 -1.85 5.65
N LEU A 47 -4.13 -2.04 5.18
CA LEU A 47 -5.32 -1.99 6.03
C LEU A 47 -5.28 -3.05 7.14
N SER A 48 -4.86 -4.27 6.83
CA SER A 48 -4.70 -5.33 7.82
C SER A 48 -3.68 -4.95 8.91
N ARG A 49 -2.53 -4.40 8.51
CA ARG A 49 -1.51 -3.91 9.47
C ARG A 49 -2.00 -2.72 10.30
N ALA A 50 -2.71 -1.77 9.70
CA ALA A 50 -3.28 -0.63 10.40
C ALA A 50 -4.31 -1.07 11.46
N ARG A 51 -5.18 -2.03 11.12
CA ARG A 51 -6.13 -2.64 12.07
C ARG A 51 -5.42 -3.34 13.21
N LYS A 52 -4.38 -4.13 12.90
CA LYS A 52 -3.58 -4.81 13.92
C LYS A 52 -2.89 -3.82 14.87
N LEU A 53 -2.26 -2.78 14.33
CA LEU A 53 -1.62 -1.73 15.15
C LEU A 53 -2.64 -1.04 16.07
N ARG A 54 -3.85 -0.76 15.56
CA ARG A 54 -4.93 -0.17 16.35
C ARG A 54 -5.37 -1.09 17.49
N ALA A 55 -5.51 -2.39 17.22
CA ALA A 55 -5.86 -3.38 18.25
C ALA A 55 -4.74 -3.55 19.29
N ASP A 56 -3.49 -3.68 18.84
CA ASP A 56 -2.32 -3.81 19.71
C ASP A 56 -2.13 -2.55 20.59
N ASN A 57 -2.44 -1.35 20.07
CA ASN A 57 -2.40 -0.11 20.86
C ASN A 57 -3.60 -0.01 21.83
N GLY A 58 -4.82 -0.34 21.38
CA GLY A 58 -5.99 -0.35 22.26
C GLY A 58 -5.89 -1.35 23.42
N ASN A 59 -5.09 -2.42 23.25
CA ASN A 59 -4.80 -3.40 24.30
C ASN A 59 -3.63 -3.00 25.22
N ARG A 60 -2.90 -1.92 24.91
CA ARG A 60 -1.88 -1.34 25.80
C ARG A 60 -2.43 -0.26 26.73
N ASP A 61 -3.60 0.30 26.38
CA ASP A 61 -4.28 1.34 27.14
C ASP A 61 -5.34 0.78 28.12
N SER A 62 -5.38 -0.54 28.32
CA SER A 62 -6.32 -1.28 29.17
C SER A 62 -5.63 -2.07 30.28
#